data_AF-A0A357K6Y4-F1
#
_entry.id   AF-A0A357K6Y4-F1
#
_cell.length_a   1.000
_cell.length_b   1.000
_cell.length_c   1.000
_cell.angle_alpha   90.00
_cell.angle_beta   90.00
_cell.angle_gamma   90.00
#
_symmetry.space_group_name_H-M   'P 1'
#
loop_
_entity.id
_entity.type
_entity.pdbx_description
1 polymer ?
#
loop_
_entity_poly.entity_id
_entity_poly.type
_entity_poly.pdbx_seq_one_letter_code
_entity_poly.pdbx_strand_id
1 'polypeptide(L)'
;MLLVAVLASCGHPQKTDPMQDLSASELLGNPNYPAISYGGYRGVSRSEQPTLAQLKEDMRILHAMGIRFLRTYNVQLPHASNVVKAISELKQADPSFEMYVMLGAWIDCEGAWSGAPNHAVQDFNANREEIQRAVAVTQQFPDIVKVIAVG
;
A
#
# COMPACT_ATOMS: atom_id res chain seq x y z
N MET A 1 -9.09 47.20 33.39
CA MET A 1 -8.84 45.74 33.36
C MET A 1 -9.41 45.21 32.06
N LEU A 2 -8.54 44.82 31.12
CA LEU A 2 -8.93 44.27 29.82
C LEU A 2 -9.36 42.80 30.02
N LEU A 3 -10.59 42.46 29.66
CA LEU A 3 -11.09 41.08 29.69
C LEU A 3 -10.58 40.34 28.44
N VAL A 4 -9.65 39.39 28.61
CA VAL A 4 -9.19 38.51 27.53
C VAL A 4 -10.14 37.33 27.45
N ALA A 5 -10.92 37.24 26.37
CA ALA A 5 -11.75 36.08 26.06
C ALA A 5 -10.88 34.98 25.42
N VAL A 6 -10.72 33.86 26.12
CA VAL A 6 -10.06 32.66 25.60
C VAL A 6 -11.10 31.87 24.80
N LEU A 7 -10.99 31.89 23.48
CA LEU A 7 -11.77 31.00 22.61
C LEU A 7 -11.13 29.61 22.62
N ALA A 8 -11.63 28.73 23.49
CA ALA A 8 -11.34 27.31 23.42
C ALA A 8 -12.11 26.71 22.23
N SER A 9 -11.42 26.51 21.11
CA SER A 9 -11.95 25.75 19.97
C SER A 9 -11.87 24.26 20.30
N CYS A 10 -12.97 23.69 20.81
CA CYS A 10 -13.15 22.24 20.83
C CYS A 10 -13.45 21.78 19.40
N GLY A 11 -12.40 21.38 18.67
CA GLY A 11 -12.58 20.59 17.45
C GLY A 11 -13.32 19.31 17.82
N HIS A 12 -14.52 19.12 17.28
CA HIS A 12 -15.23 17.85 17.43
C HIS A 12 -14.33 16.73 16.89
N PRO A 13 -14.18 15.59 17.59
CA PRO A 13 -13.61 14.41 16.97
C PRO A 13 -14.51 14.07 15.77
N GLN A 14 -13.97 14.17 14.55
CA GLN A 14 -14.66 13.66 13.38
C GLN A 14 -14.99 12.20 13.66
N LYS A 15 -16.27 11.84 13.53
CA LYS A 15 -16.66 10.44 13.41
C LYS A 15 -15.92 9.91 12.19
N THR A 16 -14.89 9.12 12.44
CA THR A 16 -14.18 8.38 11.41
C THR A 16 -15.14 7.30 10.94
N ASP A 17 -15.73 7.53 9.78
CA ASP A 17 -16.45 6.47 9.08
C ASP A 17 -15.47 5.30 8.86
N PRO A 18 -15.90 4.05 9.06
CA PRO A 18 -15.07 2.90 8.71
C PRO A 18 -14.64 3.03 7.26
N MET A 19 -13.40 2.62 6.95
CA MET A 19 -12.77 2.71 5.62
C MET A 19 -13.82 2.57 4.51
N GLN A 20 -14.12 3.69 3.85
CA GLN A 20 -15.23 3.77 2.90
C GLN A 20 -14.92 2.83 1.74
N ASP A 21 -15.96 2.16 1.21
CA ASP A 21 -15.83 1.29 0.04
C ASP A 21 -15.67 2.15 -1.23
N LEU A 22 -14.54 2.86 -1.29
CA LEU A 22 -14.20 3.78 -2.36
C LEU A 22 -13.63 3.02 -3.55
N SER A 23 -14.03 3.45 -4.72
CA SER A 23 -13.45 3.04 -5.99
C SER A 23 -12.11 3.73 -6.24
N ALA A 24 -11.30 3.16 -7.15
CA ALA A 24 -10.06 3.82 -7.58
C ALA A 24 -10.30 5.23 -8.16
N SER A 25 -11.42 5.45 -8.86
CA SER A 25 -11.78 6.75 -9.43
C SER A 25 -12.06 7.84 -8.38
N GLU A 26 -12.49 7.47 -7.18
CA GLU A 26 -12.73 8.42 -6.09
C GLU A 26 -11.44 8.77 -5.34
N LEU A 27 -10.45 7.88 -5.39
CA LEU A 27 -9.16 8.02 -4.72
C LEU A 27 -8.12 8.74 -5.59
N LEU A 28 -7.99 8.38 -6.87
CA LEU A 28 -6.94 8.88 -7.73
C LEU A 28 -7.16 10.33 -8.14
N GLY A 29 -6.16 11.19 -7.92
CA GLY A 29 -6.23 12.63 -8.18
C GLY A 29 -6.93 13.43 -7.08
N ASN A 30 -7.41 12.78 -6.03
CA ASN A 30 -8.07 13.42 -4.90
C ASN A 30 -7.03 13.83 -3.83
N PRO A 31 -6.90 15.14 -3.48
CA PRO A 31 -5.90 15.61 -2.52
C PRO A 31 -6.14 15.12 -1.09
N ASN A 32 -7.33 14.61 -0.77
CA ASN A 32 -7.62 14.00 0.54
C ASN A 32 -6.99 12.61 0.71
N TYR A 33 -6.50 12.01 -0.38
CA TYR A 33 -5.81 10.71 -0.36
C TYR A 33 -4.39 10.79 -0.93
N PRO A 34 -3.47 11.53 -0.28
CA PRO A 34 -2.09 11.61 -0.73
C PRO A 34 -1.45 10.23 -0.91
N ALA A 35 -0.74 10.08 -2.03
CA ALA A 35 -0.10 8.83 -2.43
C ALA A 35 1.42 8.87 -2.25
N ILE A 36 2.03 7.72 -1.97
CA ILE A 36 3.49 7.57 -1.91
C ILE A 36 3.95 6.22 -2.47
N SER A 37 5.13 6.20 -3.08
CA SER A 37 5.87 4.97 -3.37
C SER A 37 6.50 4.43 -2.09
N TYR A 38 6.31 3.14 -1.78
CA TYR A 38 6.70 2.60 -0.49
C TYR A 38 7.43 1.24 -0.56
N GLY A 39 8.52 1.15 0.19
CA GLY A 39 9.26 -0.08 0.48
C GLY A 39 9.78 -0.02 1.92
N GLY A 40 9.46 -1.03 2.73
CA GLY A 40 9.74 -1.05 4.18
C GLY A 40 10.99 -1.84 4.57
N TYR A 41 11.88 -2.09 3.62
CA TYR A 41 13.11 -2.87 3.86
C TYR A 41 14.08 -2.08 4.75
N ARG A 42 14.64 -2.74 5.77
CA ARG A 42 15.61 -2.14 6.72
C ARG A 42 17.01 -2.76 6.63
N GLY A 43 17.13 -3.92 5.99
CA GLY A 43 18.40 -4.59 5.72
C GLY A 43 19.05 -4.12 4.42
N VAL A 44 20.25 -4.63 4.15
CA VAL A 44 21.00 -4.32 2.91
C VAL A 44 20.55 -5.20 1.72
N SER A 45 19.82 -6.28 2.01
CA SER A 45 19.27 -7.19 1.00
C SER A 45 17.75 -7.30 1.11
N ARG A 46 17.07 -7.38 -0.05
CA ARG A 46 15.62 -7.66 -0.10
C ARG A 46 15.26 -9.09 0.30
N SER A 47 16.26 -9.99 0.44
CA SER A 47 16.03 -11.28 1.08
C SER A 47 15.68 -11.14 2.57
N GLU A 48 16.14 -10.06 3.20
CA GLU A 48 15.80 -9.69 4.58
C GLU A 48 14.47 -8.94 4.58
N GLN A 49 13.37 -9.70 4.63
CA GLN A 49 12.03 -9.14 4.64
C GLN A 49 11.71 -8.42 5.96
N PRO A 50 11.05 -7.24 5.93
CA PRO A 50 10.59 -6.60 7.15
C PRO A 50 9.49 -7.44 7.83
N THR A 51 9.48 -7.41 9.15
CA THR A 51 8.44 -8.07 9.95
C THR A 51 7.10 -7.32 9.83
N LEU A 52 5.99 -8.01 10.10
CA LEU A 52 4.68 -7.35 10.16
C LEU A 52 4.63 -6.23 11.22
N ALA A 53 5.36 -6.37 12.34
CA ALA A 53 5.42 -5.32 13.36
C ALA A 53 6.09 -4.04 12.83
N GLN A 54 7.20 -4.18 12.10
CA GLN A 54 7.88 -3.05 11.45
C GLN A 54 7.01 -2.41 10.37
N LEU A 55 6.35 -3.22 9.55
CA LEU A 55 5.44 -2.68 8.54
C LEU A 55 4.28 -1.91 9.18
N LYS A 56 3.69 -2.41 10.28
CA LYS A 56 2.64 -1.71 11.02
C LYS A 56 3.12 -0.41 11.66
N GLU A 57 4.38 -0.34 12.09
CA GLU A 57 5.02 0.90 12.54
C GLU A 57 5.03 1.92 11.39
N ASP A 58 5.53 1.53 10.22
CA ASP A 58 5.63 2.40 9.06
C ASP A 58 4.24 2.87 8.58
N MET A 59 3.25 1.98 8.56
CA MET A 59 1.85 2.33 8.21
C MET A 59 1.29 3.42 9.13
N ARG A 60 1.58 3.36 10.44
CA ARG A 60 1.13 4.39 11.39
C ARG A 60 1.84 5.72 11.17
N ILE A 61 3.14 5.70 10.89
CA ILE A 61 3.92 6.92 10.59
C ILE A 61 3.35 7.58 9.33
N LEU A 62 3.18 6.82 8.24
CA LEU A 62 2.65 7.34 6.98
C LEU A 62 1.21 7.84 7.14
N HIS A 63 0.36 7.12 7.87
CA HIS A 63 -1.00 7.56 8.16
C HIS A 63 -1.02 8.89 8.94
N ALA A 64 -0.14 9.04 9.94
CA ALA A 64 0.00 10.27 10.72
C ALA A 64 0.52 11.45 9.89
N MET A 65 1.31 11.19 8.84
CA MET A 65 1.72 12.19 7.84
C MET A 65 0.61 12.59 6.86
N GLY A 66 -0.56 11.94 6.93
CA GLY A 66 -1.67 12.19 6.01
C GLY A 66 -1.63 11.34 4.73
N ILE A 67 -0.66 10.42 4.58
CA ILE A 67 -0.65 9.49 3.45
C ILE A 67 -1.81 8.49 3.61
N ARG A 68 -2.51 8.21 2.50
CA ARG A 68 -3.63 7.26 2.46
C ARG A 68 -3.51 6.23 1.35
N PHE A 69 -2.57 6.38 0.42
CA PHE A 69 -2.46 5.49 -0.74
C PHE A 69 -1.00 5.09 -0.98
N LEU A 70 -0.69 3.79 -0.95
CA LEU A 70 0.66 3.28 -1.16
C LEU A 70 0.80 2.64 -2.54
N ARG A 71 1.95 2.82 -3.19
CA ARG A 71 2.35 2.03 -4.36
C ARG A 71 3.44 1.03 -3.97
N THR A 72 3.24 -0.23 -4.36
CA THR A 72 4.22 -1.32 -4.25
C THR A 72 4.69 -1.78 -5.64
N TYR A 73 5.64 -2.71 -5.72
CA TYR A 73 6.39 -2.97 -6.95
C TYR A 73 6.29 -4.39 -7.51
N ASN A 74 6.34 -5.40 -6.64
CA ASN A 74 6.20 -6.80 -7.03
C ASN A 74 5.44 -7.56 -5.94
N VAL A 75 4.86 -8.68 -6.33
CA VAL A 75 4.26 -9.70 -5.47
C VAL A 75 5.04 -11.02 -5.52
N GLN A 76 6.18 -11.04 -6.20
CA GLN A 76 7.13 -12.17 -6.16
C GLN A 76 7.72 -12.36 -4.76
N LEU A 77 8.07 -11.26 -4.09
CA LEU A 77 8.56 -11.28 -2.71
C LEU A 77 7.43 -11.00 -1.70
N PRO A 78 7.55 -11.49 -0.44
CA PRO A 78 6.50 -11.34 0.57
C PRO A 78 6.12 -9.90 0.94
N HIS A 79 6.97 -8.91 0.64
CA HIS A 79 6.82 -7.52 1.12
C HIS A 79 5.44 -6.92 0.80
N ALA A 80 5.01 -6.92 -0.46
CA ALA A 80 3.74 -6.28 -0.84
C ALA A 80 2.54 -6.96 -0.16
N SER A 81 2.51 -8.29 -0.16
CA SER A 81 1.47 -9.07 0.53
C SER A 81 1.46 -8.80 2.04
N ASN A 82 2.64 -8.67 2.67
CA ASN A 82 2.75 -8.34 4.09
C ASN A 82 2.36 -6.89 4.40
N VAL A 83 2.55 -5.95 3.48
CA VAL A 83 2.03 -4.57 3.62
C VAL A 83 0.51 -4.58 3.63
N VAL A 84 -0.13 -5.25 2.67
CA VAL A 84 -1.60 -5.38 2.61
C VAL A 84 -2.12 -6.06 3.89
N LYS A 85 -1.46 -7.11 4.35
CA LYS A 85 -1.80 -7.78 5.62
C LYS A 85 -1.64 -6.87 6.83
N ALA A 86 -0.55 -6.08 6.91
CA ALA A 86 -0.33 -5.13 8.00
C ALA A 86 -1.43 -4.07 8.06
N ILE A 87 -1.86 -3.54 6.90
CA ILE A 87 -2.99 -2.61 6.80
C ILE A 87 -4.28 -3.28 7.29
N SER A 88 -4.55 -4.51 6.86
CA SER A 88 -5.73 -5.27 7.29
C SER A 88 -5.75 -5.47 8.82
N GLU A 89 -4.62 -5.86 9.42
CA GLU A 89 -4.51 -6.02 10.89
C GLU A 89 -4.69 -4.68 11.64
N LEU A 90 -4.18 -3.57 11.09
CA LEU A 90 -4.37 -2.24 11.68
C LEU A 90 -5.82 -1.80 11.62
N LYS A 91 -6.49 -1.98 10.48
CA LYS A 91 -7.92 -1.70 10.31
C LYS A 91 -8.79 -2.55 11.24
N GLN A 92 -8.43 -3.83 11.44
CA GLN A 92 -9.15 -4.70 12.39
C GLN A 92 -9.02 -4.21 13.84
N ALA A 93 -7.84 -3.69 14.21
CA ALA A 93 -7.59 -3.15 15.55
C ALA A 93 -8.22 -1.75 15.76
N ASP A 94 -8.27 -0.94 14.70
CA ASP A 94 -8.84 0.40 14.69
C ASP A 94 -9.60 0.62 13.37
N PRO A 95 -10.95 0.54 13.38
CA PRO A 95 -11.77 0.73 12.18
C PRO A 95 -11.63 2.12 11.54
N SER A 96 -11.06 3.11 12.24
CA SER A 96 -10.76 4.43 11.70
C SER A 96 -9.49 4.49 10.86
N PHE A 97 -8.63 3.47 10.96
CA PHE A 97 -7.40 3.40 10.18
C PHE A 97 -7.72 3.15 8.70
N GLU A 98 -7.27 4.07 7.84
CA GLU A 98 -7.57 4.07 6.41
C GLU A 98 -6.28 4.09 5.59
N MET A 99 -6.09 3.05 4.77
CA MET A 99 -4.98 3.02 3.81
C MET A 99 -5.27 2.09 2.64
N TYR A 100 -5.01 2.56 1.43
CA TYR A 100 -5.24 1.87 0.17
C TYR A 100 -3.92 1.54 -0.54
N VAL A 101 -3.97 0.56 -1.45
CA VAL A 101 -2.77 0.06 -2.15
C VAL A 101 -3.00 -0.02 -3.67
N MET A 102 -2.00 0.47 -4.42
CA MET A 102 -1.73 0.12 -5.81
C MET A 102 -0.68 -1.00 -5.76
N LEU A 103 -1.12 -2.19 -6.12
CA LEU A 103 -0.30 -3.40 -6.10
C LEU A 103 0.49 -3.50 -7.40
N GLY A 104 1.82 -3.51 -7.31
CA GLY A 104 2.67 -3.73 -8.47
C GLY A 104 2.76 -5.22 -8.82
N ALA A 105 2.50 -5.57 -10.07
CA ALA A 105 2.78 -6.88 -10.64
C ALA A 105 3.94 -6.73 -11.64
N TRP A 106 5.11 -7.21 -11.24
CA TRP A 106 6.35 -7.03 -11.98
C TRP A 106 6.40 -7.89 -13.24
N ILE A 107 6.66 -7.28 -14.40
CA ILE A 107 6.72 -7.98 -15.69
C ILE A 107 8.15 -8.00 -16.24
N ASP A 108 8.63 -9.20 -16.52
CA ASP A 108 9.96 -9.46 -17.04
C ASP A 108 9.96 -9.84 -18.52
N CYS A 109 11.05 -9.45 -19.21
CA CYS A 109 11.43 -10.07 -20.46
C CYS A 109 12.09 -11.44 -20.23
N GLU A 110 12.16 -12.28 -21.26
CA GLU A 110 12.80 -13.59 -21.18
C GLU A 110 14.27 -13.43 -20.76
N GLY A 111 14.65 -14.11 -19.67
CA GLY A 111 16.00 -14.02 -19.13
C GLY A 111 16.39 -12.66 -18.54
N ALA A 112 15.42 -11.83 -18.11
CA ALA A 112 15.64 -10.48 -17.57
C ALA A 112 16.73 -10.39 -16.49
N TRP A 113 16.81 -11.40 -15.62
CA TRP A 113 17.76 -11.46 -14.50
C TRP A 113 18.99 -12.35 -14.78
N SER A 114 19.30 -12.56 -16.05
CA SER A 114 20.45 -13.34 -16.53
C SER A 114 21.50 -12.45 -17.20
N GLY A 115 22.62 -13.03 -17.63
CA GLY A 115 23.64 -12.34 -18.42
C GLY A 115 23.25 -12.10 -19.89
N ALA A 116 22.10 -12.59 -20.35
CA ALA A 116 21.67 -12.52 -21.75
C ALA A 116 20.13 -12.32 -21.87
N PRO A 117 19.59 -11.14 -21.49
CA PRO A 117 18.16 -10.87 -21.57
C PRO A 117 17.69 -10.71 -23.03
N ASN A 118 16.50 -11.24 -23.33
CA ASN A 118 15.84 -11.11 -24.62
C ASN A 118 14.65 -10.14 -24.50
N HIS A 119 14.91 -8.86 -24.77
CA HIS A 119 13.90 -7.80 -24.65
C HIS A 119 12.76 -7.85 -25.69
N ALA A 120 12.82 -8.77 -26.67
CA ALA A 120 11.75 -8.96 -27.66
C ALA A 120 10.69 -9.97 -27.22
N VAL A 121 10.97 -10.76 -26.17
CA VAL A 121 10.12 -11.85 -25.69
C VAL A 121 9.87 -11.66 -24.20
N GLN A 122 8.66 -11.92 -23.74
CA GLN A 122 8.31 -11.89 -22.32
C GLN A 122 8.73 -13.19 -21.62
N ASP A 123 8.99 -13.14 -20.30
CA ASP A 123 9.03 -14.35 -19.49
C ASP A 123 7.59 -14.80 -19.18
N PHE A 124 7.01 -15.61 -20.08
CA PHE A 124 5.61 -16.01 -19.98
C PHE A 124 5.28 -16.77 -18.68
N ASN A 125 6.21 -17.56 -18.14
CA ASN A 125 5.96 -18.33 -16.93
C ASN A 125 5.99 -17.43 -15.69
N ALA A 126 7.08 -16.66 -15.53
CA ALA A 126 7.23 -15.78 -14.37
C ALA A 126 6.12 -14.70 -14.32
N ASN A 127 5.81 -14.07 -15.46
CA ASN A 127 4.80 -13.01 -15.55
C ASN A 127 3.40 -13.54 -15.23
N ARG A 128 3.06 -14.74 -15.71
CA ARG A 128 1.76 -15.36 -15.43
C ARG A 128 1.60 -15.64 -13.94
N GLU A 129 2.63 -16.18 -13.29
CA GLU A 129 2.58 -16.43 -11.85
C GLU A 129 2.49 -15.15 -11.03
N GLU A 130 3.19 -14.09 -11.45
CA GLU A 130 3.12 -12.78 -10.82
C GLU A 130 1.71 -12.18 -10.89
N ILE A 131 1.09 -12.21 -12.07
CA ILE A 131 -0.29 -11.76 -12.25
C ILE A 131 -1.25 -12.58 -11.39
N GLN A 132 -1.09 -13.90 -11.33
CA GLN A 132 -1.92 -14.77 -10.50
C GLN A 132 -1.80 -14.41 -9.00
N ARG A 133 -0.59 -14.15 -8.51
CA ARG A 133 -0.38 -13.68 -7.13
C ARG A 133 -1.03 -12.32 -6.88
N ALA A 134 -0.91 -11.38 -7.81
CA ALA A 134 -1.50 -10.05 -7.68
C ALA A 134 -3.04 -10.13 -7.62
N VAL A 135 -3.65 -10.95 -8.48
CA VAL A 135 -5.09 -11.22 -8.45
C VAL A 135 -5.51 -11.84 -7.13
N ALA A 136 -4.78 -12.85 -6.63
CA ALA A 136 -5.10 -13.53 -5.38
C ALA A 136 -5.09 -12.58 -4.18
N VAL A 137 -4.05 -11.73 -4.04
CA VAL A 137 -3.96 -10.72 -2.98
C VAL A 137 -5.12 -9.73 -3.09
N THR A 138 -5.46 -9.29 -4.30
CA THR A 138 -6.55 -8.34 -4.54
C THR A 138 -7.92 -8.93 -4.16
N GLN A 139 -8.18 -10.18 -4.52
CA GLN A 139 -9.41 -10.89 -4.14
C GLN A 139 -9.51 -11.11 -2.63
N GLN A 140 -8.38 -11.32 -1.96
CA GLN A 140 -8.35 -11.51 -0.50
C GLN A 140 -8.58 -10.20 0.26
N PHE A 141 -8.15 -9.05 -0.30
CA PHE A 141 -8.24 -7.73 0.34
C PHE A 141 -8.80 -6.64 -0.60
N PRO A 142 -10.04 -6.80 -1.10
CA PRO A 142 -10.62 -5.93 -2.13
C PRO A 142 -10.94 -4.51 -1.61
N ASP A 143 -11.08 -4.37 -0.30
CA ASP A 143 -11.26 -3.09 0.38
C ASP A 143 -9.94 -2.30 0.48
N ILE A 144 -8.78 -2.95 0.42
CA ILE A 144 -7.46 -2.32 0.54
C ILE A 144 -6.83 -2.12 -0.84
N VAL A 145 -6.83 -3.16 -1.69
CA VAL A 145 -6.20 -3.11 -3.01
C VAL A 145 -7.17 -2.50 -4.02
N LYS A 146 -6.85 -1.30 -4.51
CA LYS A 146 -7.72 -0.54 -5.40
C LYS A 146 -7.22 -0.48 -6.84
N VAL A 147 -5.94 -0.78 -7.07
CA VAL A 147 -5.32 -0.79 -8.40
C VAL A 147 -4.30 -1.92 -8.49
N ILE A 148 -4.23 -2.59 -9.64
CA ILE A 148 -3.09 -3.42 -10.04
C ILE A 148 -2.32 -2.69 -11.13
N ALA A 149 -1.03 -2.42 -10.91
CA ALA A 149 -0.12 -1.88 -11.91
C ALA A 149 0.66 -3.03 -12.55
N VAL A 150 0.38 -3.33 -13.82
CA VAL A 150 1.11 -4.32 -14.62
C VAL A 150 2.29 -3.63 -15.30
N GLY A 151 3.53 -3.95 -14.93
CA GLY A 151 4.70 -3.34 -15.55
C GLY A 151 6.03 -3.71 -14.93
#